data_AF-A0A7R9ZT98-F1
#
_entry.id   AF-A0A7R9ZT98-F1
#
_cell.length_a   1.000
_cell.length_b   1.000
_cell.length_c   1.000
_cell.angle_alpha   90.00
_cell.angle_beta   90.00
_cell.angle_gamma   90.00
#
_symmetry.space_group_name_H-M   'P 1'
#
loop_
_entity.id
_entity.type
_entity.pdbx_description
1 polymer ?
#
loop_
_entity_poly.entity_id
_entity_poly.type
_entity_poly.pdbx_seq_one_letter_code
_entity_poly.pdbx_strand_id
1 'polypeptide(L)'
;MSDEHVSTGDGRPIGVMTILAPTVFVTASLAALVAAWSSDESPSHALLIMLALILLPSLGTVLLYAAMQRKRNALSISADEVEALHVALRPSHKVFFYVFAPGITLAALLLFRLLAGEDHFQGIASQLDFGPKDGLVDEDRNVSFTPGFNTFGHTLQGTIVGLFAHPSINIPVAWCLHRLVKALTCGGNTSPPQSGASIPFGSETGTSYVRDHDNRRSTGGDDPWWVAASTPRGYQILTILIASIFTAYPTYNLLKRWIRTADSFASSSFANNATEWAMGMLFGWSLGMFITVCVKHWALSNVFPSQPSNASQSQQRKVSWLFRPRSLETLQHNLAASFDGYEEQGQPSCGQIIAKWIRVVFGLLLWITVFAGANFFGASWNTCRGDDADGDTVDDDTSCVNFSSDSVPLEIQVGFFAIAGIGMAVAVIESHWRRIR
;
A
#
# COMPACT_ATOMS: atom_id res chain seq x y z
N MET A 1 -42.75 -24.29 -24.14
CA MET A 1 -41.81 -24.10 -23.02
C MET A 1 -40.43 -24.03 -23.64
N SER A 2 -40.03 -22.81 -23.97
CA SER A 2 -38.72 -22.48 -24.51
C SER A 2 -37.78 -22.29 -23.33
N ASP A 3 -36.75 -23.13 -23.25
CA ASP A 3 -35.62 -22.93 -22.36
C ASP A 3 -34.95 -21.61 -22.73
N GLU A 4 -35.26 -20.55 -21.98
CA GLU A 4 -34.45 -19.34 -21.99
C GLU A 4 -33.06 -19.74 -21.47
N HIS A 5 -32.14 -19.96 -22.41
CA HIS A 5 -30.72 -19.82 -22.15
C HIS A 5 -30.48 -18.40 -21.65
N VAL A 6 -30.57 -18.22 -20.34
CA VAL A 6 -30.02 -17.07 -19.63
C VAL A 6 -28.53 -17.08 -19.95
N SER A 7 -28.16 -16.27 -20.94
CA SER A 7 -26.78 -15.95 -21.27
C SER A 7 -26.11 -15.46 -20.00
N THR A 8 -25.25 -16.28 -19.40
CA THR A 8 -24.34 -15.91 -18.32
C THR A 8 -23.19 -15.02 -18.84
N GLY A 9 -23.43 -14.31 -19.94
CA GLY A 9 -22.47 -13.56 -20.74
C GLY A 9 -22.06 -12.19 -20.18
N ASP A 10 -22.44 -11.85 -18.96
CA ASP A 10 -21.84 -10.72 -18.26
C ASP A 10 -20.46 -11.13 -17.74
N GLY A 11 -19.53 -11.29 -18.67
CA GLY A 11 -18.10 -11.30 -18.42
C GLY A 11 -17.67 -9.96 -17.85
N ARG A 12 -18.07 -9.68 -16.61
CA ARG A 12 -17.61 -8.52 -15.86
C ARG A 12 -16.09 -8.60 -15.87
N PRO A 13 -15.37 -7.54 -16.28
CA PRO A 13 -13.92 -7.58 -16.31
C PRO A 13 -13.42 -7.52 -14.86
N ILE A 14 -13.37 -8.70 -14.24
CA ILE A 14 -12.95 -8.95 -12.88
C ILE A 14 -11.43 -8.79 -12.83
N GLY A 15 -10.97 -7.86 -12.00
CA GLY A 15 -9.55 -7.64 -11.76
C GLY A 15 -8.87 -6.58 -12.63
N VAL A 16 -9.62 -5.77 -13.40
CA VAL A 16 -9.01 -4.67 -14.19
C VAL A 16 -8.12 -3.80 -13.32
N MET A 17 -8.58 -3.38 -12.13
CA MET A 17 -7.76 -2.53 -11.24
C MET A 17 -6.51 -3.24 -10.68
N THR A 18 -6.55 -4.55 -10.47
CA THR A 18 -5.40 -5.31 -9.95
C THR A 18 -4.33 -5.55 -11.01
N ILE A 19 -4.69 -5.51 -12.29
CA ILE A 19 -3.72 -5.58 -13.39
C ILE A 19 -3.32 -4.16 -13.82
N LEU A 20 -4.30 -3.26 -13.97
CA LEU A 20 -4.11 -1.93 -14.50
C LEU A 20 -3.13 -1.10 -13.66
N ALA A 21 -3.26 -1.09 -12.32
CA ALA A 21 -2.34 -0.31 -11.50
C ALA A 21 -0.88 -0.81 -11.62
N PRO A 22 -0.57 -2.11 -11.43
CA PRO A 22 0.78 -2.63 -11.70
C PRO A 22 1.24 -2.44 -13.14
N THR A 23 0.36 -2.57 -14.14
CA THR A 23 0.71 -2.33 -15.55
C THR A 23 1.07 -0.88 -15.78
N VAL A 24 0.29 0.06 -15.24
CA VAL A 24 0.59 1.51 -15.31
C VAL A 24 1.92 1.79 -14.61
N PHE A 25 2.20 1.19 -13.45
CA PHE A 25 3.52 1.33 -12.81
C PHE A 25 4.65 0.75 -13.65
N VAL A 26 4.47 -0.44 -14.23
CA VAL A 26 5.46 -1.04 -15.13
C VAL A 26 5.73 -0.11 -16.32
N THR A 27 4.68 0.35 -17.00
CA THR A 27 4.81 1.23 -18.17
C THR A 27 5.42 2.57 -17.79
N ALA A 28 4.99 3.20 -16.70
CA ALA A 28 5.51 4.48 -16.25
C ALA A 28 6.97 4.37 -15.78
N SER A 29 7.32 3.32 -15.01
CA SER A 29 8.70 3.11 -14.57
C SER A 29 9.63 2.77 -15.73
N LEU A 30 9.18 1.99 -16.72
CA LEU A 30 9.95 1.73 -17.93
C LEU A 30 10.12 3.01 -18.78
N ALA A 31 9.06 3.81 -18.94
CA ALA A 31 9.14 5.08 -19.66
C ALA A 31 10.11 6.05 -18.96
N ALA A 32 10.03 6.16 -17.63
CA ALA A 32 10.96 6.96 -16.84
C ALA A 32 12.40 6.44 -16.96
N LEU A 33 12.60 5.12 -16.94
CA LEU A 33 13.92 4.50 -17.12
C LEU A 33 14.50 4.80 -18.51
N VAL A 34 13.67 4.70 -19.56
CA VAL A 34 14.08 5.02 -20.94
C VAL A 34 14.41 6.50 -21.07
N ALA A 35 13.57 7.39 -20.52
CA ALA A 35 13.82 8.83 -20.53
C ALA A 35 15.14 9.18 -19.80
N ALA A 36 15.35 8.59 -18.62
CA ALA A 36 16.57 8.74 -17.82
C ALA A 36 17.81 8.17 -18.52
N TRP A 37 17.66 7.13 -19.34
CA TRP A 37 18.77 6.58 -20.13
C TRP A 37 19.08 7.41 -21.38
N SER A 38 18.09 8.11 -21.92
CA SER A 38 18.23 8.94 -23.12
C SER A 38 18.76 10.35 -22.86
N SER A 39 18.84 10.79 -21.61
CA SER A 39 19.45 12.07 -21.27
C SER A 39 20.97 11.99 -21.42
N ASP A 40 21.59 13.05 -21.95
CA ASP A 40 23.06 13.17 -22.04
C ASP A 40 23.71 13.14 -20.65
N GLU A 41 22.94 13.46 -19.60
CA GLU A 41 23.35 13.32 -18.22
C GLU A 41 23.09 11.91 -17.67
N SER A 42 24.08 11.36 -16.99
CA SER A 42 23.93 10.09 -16.28
C SER A 42 22.85 10.23 -15.19
N PRO A 43 21.78 9.43 -15.21
CA PRO A 43 20.72 9.51 -14.22
C PRO A 43 21.26 9.14 -12.84
N SER A 44 20.67 9.72 -11.78
CA SER A 44 21.12 9.36 -10.44
C SER A 44 20.88 7.88 -10.19
N HIS A 45 21.89 7.20 -9.63
CA HIS A 45 21.79 5.80 -9.23
C HIS A 45 20.57 5.57 -8.33
N ALA A 46 20.22 6.55 -7.51
CA ALA A 46 19.05 6.50 -6.63
C ALA A 46 17.72 6.47 -7.40
N LEU A 47 17.53 7.30 -8.43
CA LEU A 47 16.34 7.25 -9.28
C LEU A 47 16.20 5.87 -9.94
N LEU A 48 17.29 5.35 -10.51
CA LEU A 48 17.31 4.03 -11.13
C LEU A 48 16.94 2.92 -10.12
N ILE A 49 17.51 2.97 -8.91
CA ILE A 49 17.22 2.02 -7.84
C ILE A 49 15.75 2.10 -7.44
N MET A 50 15.19 3.31 -7.24
CA MET A 50 13.80 3.48 -6.85
C MET A 50 12.82 3.01 -7.94
N LEU A 51 13.11 3.33 -9.21
CA LEU A 51 12.32 2.82 -10.33
C LEU A 51 12.38 1.29 -10.41
N ALA A 52 13.55 0.68 -10.21
CA ALA A 52 13.70 -0.76 -10.16
C ALA A 52 12.92 -1.38 -8.98
N LEU A 53 12.99 -0.76 -7.80
CA LEU A 53 12.25 -1.20 -6.61
C LEU A 53 10.74 -1.13 -6.80
N ILE A 54 10.21 -0.15 -7.54
CA ILE A 54 8.77 -0.07 -7.88
C ILE A 54 8.42 -1.06 -9.00
N LEU A 55 9.27 -1.18 -10.02
CA LEU A 55 9.05 -1.98 -11.21
C LEU A 55 9.03 -3.48 -10.90
N LEU A 56 9.99 -3.99 -10.11
CA LEU A 56 10.14 -5.43 -9.85
C LEU A 56 8.92 -6.05 -9.16
N PRO A 57 8.37 -5.51 -8.05
CA PRO A 57 7.14 -6.01 -7.45
C PRO A 57 5.92 -5.85 -8.36
N SER A 58 5.86 -4.76 -9.14
CA SER A 58 4.75 -4.53 -10.08
C SER A 58 4.74 -5.58 -11.19
N LEU A 59 5.90 -5.86 -11.79
CA LEU A 59 6.07 -6.92 -12.78
C LEU A 59 5.77 -8.29 -12.18
N GLY A 60 6.30 -8.58 -10.98
CA GLY A 60 6.01 -9.80 -10.24
C GLY A 60 4.50 -9.98 -9.99
N THR A 61 3.79 -8.90 -9.68
CA THR A 61 2.33 -8.89 -9.50
C THR A 61 1.62 -9.29 -10.79
N VAL A 62 1.99 -8.69 -11.93
CA VAL A 62 1.39 -9.00 -13.24
C VAL A 62 1.64 -10.47 -13.62
N LEU A 63 2.89 -10.93 -13.50
CA LEU A 63 3.28 -12.29 -13.86
C LEU A 63 2.60 -13.33 -12.97
N LEU A 64 2.58 -13.11 -11.66
CA LEU A 64 1.97 -14.04 -10.72
C LEU A 64 0.44 -14.06 -10.85
N TYR A 65 -0.18 -12.91 -11.15
CA TYR A 65 -1.60 -12.85 -11.46
C TYR A 65 -1.93 -13.63 -12.73
N ALA A 66 -1.12 -13.49 -13.79
CA ALA A 66 -1.29 -14.28 -15.01
C ALA A 66 -1.14 -15.78 -14.75
N ALA A 67 -0.18 -16.19 -13.90
CA ALA A 67 -0.02 -17.58 -13.48
C ALA A 67 -1.24 -18.08 -12.69
N MET A 68 -1.80 -17.26 -11.79
CA MET A 68 -3.03 -17.57 -11.08
C MET A 68 -4.21 -17.78 -12.04
N GLN A 69 -4.36 -16.94 -13.06
CA GLN A 69 -5.43 -17.08 -14.05
C GLN A 69 -5.31 -18.37 -14.85
N ARG A 70 -4.09 -18.75 -15.26
CA ARG A 70 -3.84 -20.06 -15.91
C ARG A 70 -4.21 -21.21 -14.99
N LYS A 71 -3.80 -21.15 -13.71
CA LYS A 71 -4.10 -22.20 -12.73
C LYS A 71 -5.60 -22.29 -12.43
N ARG A 72 -6.29 -21.16 -12.31
CA ARG A 72 -7.76 -21.10 -12.17
C ARG A 72 -8.44 -21.86 -13.31
N ASN A 73 -8.05 -21.54 -14.55
CA ASN A 73 -8.61 -22.19 -15.74
C ASN A 73 -8.31 -23.69 -15.77
N ALA A 74 -7.11 -24.12 -15.33
CA ALA A 74 -6.74 -25.52 -15.27
C ALA A 74 -7.48 -26.33 -14.18
N LEU A 75 -7.84 -25.68 -13.07
CA LEU A 75 -8.54 -26.31 -11.94
C LEU A 75 -10.06 -26.14 -12.00
N SER A 76 -10.60 -25.47 -13.03
CA SER A 76 -12.03 -25.14 -13.15
C SER A 76 -12.59 -24.47 -11.89
N ILE A 77 -11.78 -23.66 -11.20
CA ILE A 77 -12.21 -22.91 -10.02
C ILE A 77 -13.20 -21.85 -10.49
N SER A 78 -14.33 -21.71 -9.79
CA SER A 78 -15.36 -20.77 -10.16
C SER A 78 -14.85 -19.32 -10.12
N ALA A 79 -15.38 -18.46 -10.97
CA ALA A 79 -15.04 -17.04 -10.95
C ALA A 79 -15.41 -16.39 -9.60
N ASP A 80 -16.51 -16.85 -8.98
CA ASP A 80 -17.03 -16.33 -7.72
C ASP A 80 -16.09 -16.60 -6.54
N GLU A 81 -15.47 -17.79 -6.46
CA GLU A 81 -14.49 -18.10 -5.41
C GLU A 81 -13.23 -17.24 -5.51
N VAL A 82 -12.76 -17.00 -6.73
CA VAL A 82 -11.61 -16.10 -6.98
C VAL A 82 -11.99 -14.66 -6.66
N GLU A 83 -13.22 -14.24 -6.98
CA GLU A 83 -13.71 -12.89 -6.68
C GLU A 83 -13.89 -12.67 -5.18
N ALA A 84 -14.42 -13.65 -4.45
CA ALA A 84 -14.50 -13.59 -2.99
C ALA A 84 -13.12 -13.38 -2.35
N LEU A 85 -12.13 -14.15 -2.79
CA LEU A 85 -10.74 -13.98 -2.35
C LEU A 85 -10.15 -12.64 -2.81
N HIS A 86 -10.59 -12.14 -3.96
CA HIS A 86 -10.17 -10.86 -4.49
C HIS A 86 -10.66 -9.69 -3.63
N VAL A 87 -11.96 -9.63 -3.38
CA VAL A 87 -12.64 -8.63 -2.55
C VAL A 87 -12.05 -8.62 -1.15
N ALA A 88 -11.84 -9.81 -0.56
CA ALA A 88 -11.29 -9.97 0.79
C ALA A 88 -9.90 -9.36 1.01
N LEU A 89 -9.07 -9.29 -0.04
CA LEU A 89 -7.68 -8.85 0.08
C LEU A 89 -7.42 -7.51 -0.62
N ARG A 90 -8.44 -6.92 -1.25
CA ARG A 90 -8.35 -5.63 -1.94
C ARG A 90 -8.38 -4.49 -0.91
N PRO A 91 -7.53 -3.45 -1.05
CA PRO A 91 -7.69 -2.24 -0.26
C PRO A 91 -9.09 -1.63 -0.45
N SER A 92 -9.72 -1.24 0.65
CA SER A 92 -11.05 -0.63 0.59
C SER A 92 -11.02 0.68 -0.20
N HIS A 93 -12.16 1.04 -0.79
CA HIS A 93 -12.30 2.29 -1.54
C HIS A 93 -11.94 3.53 -0.68
N LYS A 94 -12.22 3.47 0.62
CA LYS A 94 -11.85 4.51 1.59
C LYS A 94 -10.32 4.63 1.69
N VAL A 95 -9.58 3.52 1.76
CA VAL A 95 -8.11 3.55 1.79
C VAL A 95 -7.55 4.14 0.49
N PHE A 96 -8.12 3.78 -0.66
CA PHE A 96 -7.74 4.40 -1.92
C PHE A 96 -7.95 5.92 -1.90
N PHE A 97 -9.14 6.37 -1.52
CA PHE A 97 -9.47 7.79 -1.47
C PHE A 97 -8.61 8.60 -0.48
N TYR A 98 -8.37 8.05 0.72
CA TYR A 98 -7.69 8.79 1.79
C TYR A 98 -6.16 8.67 1.77
N VAL A 99 -5.60 7.65 1.12
CA VAL A 99 -4.15 7.38 1.16
C VAL A 99 -3.55 7.36 -0.24
N PHE A 100 -3.99 6.43 -1.08
CA PHE A 100 -3.34 6.23 -2.39
C PHE A 100 -3.60 7.39 -3.34
N ALA A 101 -4.85 7.82 -3.52
CA ALA A 101 -5.18 8.90 -4.44
C ALA A 101 -4.44 10.22 -4.13
N PRO A 102 -4.46 10.77 -2.90
CA PRO A 102 -3.71 11.98 -2.61
C PRO A 102 -2.19 11.74 -2.66
N GLY A 103 -1.70 10.55 -2.30
CA GLY A 103 -0.29 10.21 -2.44
C GLY A 103 0.21 10.17 -3.89
N ILE A 104 -0.56 9.58 -4.82
CA ILE A 104 -0.30 9.60 -6.27
C ILE A 104 -0.34 11.04 -6.79
N THR A 105 -1.34 11.80 -6.35
CA THR A 105 -1.52 13.19 -6.76
C THR A 105 -0.34 14.04 -6.30
N LEU A 106 0.15 13.82 -5.07
CA LEU A 106 1.37 14.45 -4.56
C LEU A 106 2.59 14.07 -5.42
N ALA A 107 2.77 12.78 -5.74
CA ALA A 107 3.86 12.33 -6.61
C ALA A 107 3.82 13.00 -7.99
N ALA A 108 2.64 13.06 -8.61
CA ALA A 108 2.44 13.71 -9.92
C ALA A 108 2.73 15.21 -9.87
N LEU A 109 2.30 15.88 -8.80
CA LEU A 109 2.56 17.30 -8.57
C LEU A 109 4.05 17.61 -8.38
N LEU A 110 4.78 16.75 -7.66
CA LEU A 110 6.21 16.89 -7.45
C LEU A 110 7.01 16.59 -8.73
N LEU A 111 6.57 15.60 -9.51
CA LEU A 111 7.13 15.33 -10.83
C LEU A 111 6.90 16.53 -11.77
N PHE A 112 5.70 17.11 -11.77
CA PHE A 112 5.41 18.31 -12.56
C PHE A 112 6.31 19.47 -12.14
N ARG A 113 6.48 19.72 -10.84
CA ARG A 113 7.45 20.72 -10.35
C ARG A 113 8.84 20.40 -10.91
N LEU A 114 9.33 19.17 -10.73
CA LEU A 114 10.69 18.80 -11.14
C LEU A 114 10.94 19.08 -12.63
N LEU A 115 10.00 18.66 -13.49
CA LEU A 115 10.11 18.81 -14.94
C LEU A 115 9.90 20.25 -15.42
N ALA A 116 8.87 20.93 -14.92
CA ALA A 116 8.58 22.30 -15.33
C ALA A 116 9.57 23.32 -14.75
N GLY A 117 10.24 22.95 -13.66
CA GLY A 117 11.15 23.81 -12.91
C GLY A 117 12.63 23.58 -13.20
N GLU A 118 13.00 22.71 -14.15
CA GLU A 118 14.40 22.39 -14.46
C GLU A 118 15.17 23.66 -14.86
N ASP A 119 14.70 24.35 -15.91
CA ASP A 119 15.31 25.60 -16.36
C ASP A 119 15.13 26.75 -15.35
N HIS A 120 13.98 26.80 -14.67
CA HIS A 120 13.60 27.91 -13.80
C HIS A 120 14.33 27.91 -12.44
N PHE A 121 14.55 26.74 -11.87
CA PHE A 121 15.23 26.61 -10.56
C PHE A 121 16.67 26.11 -10.71
N GLN A 122 17.20 26.06 -11.94
CA GLN A 122 18.48 25.40 -12.24
C GLN A 122 18.54 23.98 -11.66
N GLY A 123 17.43 23.26 -11.75
CA GLY A 123 17.32 21.88 -11.31
C GLY A 123 17.94 20.92 -12.33
N ILE A 124 17.95 19.63 -11.98
CA ILE A 124 18.35 18.55 -12.88
C ILE A 124 17.39 17.39 -12.66
N ALA A 125 16.46 17.19 -13.60
CA ALA A 125 15.36 16.23 -13.42
C ALA A 125 15.88 14.78 -13.35
N SER A 126 16.87 14.42 -14.17
CA SER A 126 17.52 13.10 -14.19
C SER A 126 18.19 12.73 -12.86
N GLN A 127 18.53 13.72 -12.05
CA GLN A 127 19.16 13.57 -10.76
C GLN A 127 18.19 13.72 -9.58
N LEU A 128 16.90 13.97 -9.85
CA LEU A 128 15.91 14.36 -8.83
C LEU A 128 16.35 15.59 -8.02
N ASP A 129 17.02 16.52 -8.71
CA ASP A 129 17.51 17.77 -8.16
C ASP A 129 16.53 18.89 -8.45
N PHE A 130 15.93 19.42 -7.39
CA PHE A 130 14.98 20.51 -7.48
C PHE A 130 15.63 21.90 -7.54
N GLY A 131 16.96 21.99 -7.59
CA GLY A 131 17.70 23.24 -7.62
C GLY A 131 18.20 23.69 -6.23
N PRO A 132 18.86 24.85 -6.14
CA PRO A 132 19.41 25.36 -4.89
C PRO A 132 18.34 25.60 -3.81
N LYS A 133 18.70 25.40 -2.55
CA LYS A 133 17.82 25.68 -1.41
C LYS A 133 17.54 27.17 -1.31
N ASP A 134 16.29 27.46 -1.02
CA ASP A 134 15.78 28.81 -0.82
C ASP A 134 15.98 29.78 -2.02
N GLY A 135 16.47 29.27 -3.16
CA GLY A 135 16.73 30.02 -4.40
C GLY A 135 18.15 30.58 -4.53
N LEU A 136 19.05 30.30 -3.58
CA LEU A 136 20.38 30.89 -3.49
C LEU A 136 21.45 29.96 -4.12
N VAL A 137 22.19 30.44 -5.14
CA VAL A 137 23.19 29.62 -5.88
C VAL A 137 24.20 28.92 -4.97
N ASP A 138 24.68 29.61 -3.93
CA ASP A 138 25.75 29.14 -3.05
C ASP A 138 25.24 28.22 -1.92
N GLU A 139 23.94 28.00 -1.82
CA GLU A 139 23.37 27.08 -0.84
C GLU A 139 23.37 25.62 -1.30
N ASP A 140 23.19 24.72 -0.34
CA ASP A 140 22.96 23.30 -0.60
C ASP A 140 21.82 23.11 -1.62
N ARG A 141 21.92 22.07 -2.45
CA ARG A 141 20.87 21.75 -3.43
C ARG A 141 19.78 20.87 -2.84
N ASN A 142 18.54 21.00 -3.34
CA ASN A 142 17.39 20.17 -2.99
C ASN A 142 17.40 18.86 -3.79
N VAL A 143 18.43 18.05 -3.58
CA VAL A 143 18.54 16.74 -4.22
C VAL A 143 17.78 15.70 -3.40
N SER A 144 16.93 14.92 -4.06
CA SER A 144 16.26 13.78 -3.43
C SER A 144 17.18 12.56 -3.43
N PHE A 145 17.03 11.69 -2.44
CA PHE A 145 17.77 10.45 -2.36
C PHE A 145 19.28 10.59 -2.13
N THR A 146 19.70 11.69 -1.50
CA THR A 146 21.09 11.84 -1.06
C THR A 146 21.44 10.78 -0.01
N PRO A 147 22.70 10.30 0.05
CA PRO A 147 23.15 9.36 1.09
C PRO A 147 23.06 9.97 2.49
N GLY A 148 21.89 9.82 3.13
CA GLY A 148 21.61 10.41 4.44
C GLY A 148 20.45 9.73 5.15
N PHE A 149 20.44 9.81 6.48
CA PHE A 149 19.38 9.19 7.29
C PHE A 149 18.00 9.78 7.00
N ASN A 150 17.93 11.09 6.73
CA ASN A 150 16.66 11.78 6.47
C ASN A 150 15.96 11.21 5.23
N THR A 151 16.70 11.10 4.14
CA THR A 151 16.28 10.44 2.90
C THR A 151 15.66 9.07 3.14
N PHE A 152 16.42 8.21 3.83
CA PHE A 152 15.98 6.85 4.13
C PHE A 152 14.74 6.87 5.01
N GLY A 153 14.70 7.75 6.01
CA GLY A 153 13.56 7.96 6.88
C GLY A 153 12.29 8.28 6.10
N HIS A 154 12.31 9.30 5.23
CA HIS A 154 11.13 9.71 4.45
C HIS A 154 10.64 8.59 3.52
N THR A 155 11.59 7.94 2.83
CA THR A 155 11.29 6.81 1.93
C THR A 155 10.69 5.63 2.69
N LEU A 156 11.24 5.29 3.85
CA LEU A 156 10.73 4.21 4.71
C LEU A 156 9.34 4.54 5.25
N GLN A 157 9.11 5.78 5.68
CA GLN A 157 7.78 6.24 6.13
C GLN A 157 6.74 6.07 5.03
N GLY A 158 7.05 6.53 3.81
CA GLY A 158 6.21 6.31 2.64
C GLY A 158 5.95 4.82 2.39
N THR A 159 7.02 4.01 2.39
CA THR A 159 6.94 2.56 2.17
C THR A 159 6.00 1.89 3.17
N ILE A 160 6.08 2.25 4.45
CA ILE A 160 5.20 1.73 5.49
C ILE A 160 3.74 2.11 5.19
N VAL A 161 3.46 3.36 4.79
CA VAL A 161 2.10 3.79 4.42
C VAL A 161 1.55 2.95 3.28
N GLY A 162 2.29 2.86 2.17
CA GLY A 162 1.86 2.13 0.98
C GLY A 162 1.65 0.63 1.26
N LEU A 163 2.54 0.03 2.05
CA LEU A 163 2.49 -1.38 2.39
C LEU A 163 1.33 -1.71 3.33
N PHE A 164 1.23 -1.02 4.47
CA PHE A 164 0.23 -1.30 5.51
C PHE A 164 -1.19 -0.87 5.14
N ALA A 165 -1.35 -0.10 4.05
CA ALA A 165 -2.64 0.13 3.42
C ALA A 165 -3.25 -1.14 2.79
N HIS A 166 -2.46 -2.21 2.59
CA HIS A 166 -2.94 -3.48 2.05
C HIS A 166 -3.43 -4.46 3.13
N PRO A 167 -4.69 -4.92 3.05
CA PRO A 167 -5.25 -5.98 3.90
C PRO A 167 -4.38 -7.24 4.01
N SER A 168 -3.74 -7.63 2.90
CA SER A 168 -2.92 -8.84 2.83
C SER A 168 -1.74 -8.84 3.79
N ILE A 169 -1.27 -7.68 4.23
CA ILE A 169 -0.15 -7.54 5.17
C ILE A 169 -0.53 -8.02 6.57
N ASN A 170 -1.82 -7.99 6.92
CA ASN A 170 -2.27 -8.47 8.22
C ASN A 170 -2.00 -9.97 8.41
N ILE A 171 -1.95 -10.76 7.33
CA ILE A 171 -1.69 -12.21 7.38
C ILE A 171 -0.26 -12.52 7.82
N PRO A 172 0.80 -12.07 7.11
CA PRO A 172 2.18 -12.31 7.53
C PRO A 172 2.48 -11.63 8.87
N VAL A 173 1.93 -10.44 9.15
CA VAL A 173 2.11 -9.75 10.44
C VAL A 173 1.51 -10.57 11.60
N ALA A 174 0.26 -11.02 11.46
CA ALA A 174 -0.37 -11.85 12.49
C ALA A 174 0.38 -13.17 12.69
N TRP A 175 0.88 -13.78 11.62
CA TRP A 175 1.68 -15.00 11.69
C TRP A 175 3.01 -14.78 12.44
N CYS A 176 3.76 -13.73 12.10
CA CYS A 176 5.00 -13.37 12.79
C CYS A 176 4.77 -13.08 14.28
N LEU A 177 3.73 -12.31 14.61
CA LEU A 177 3.42 -11.96 15.99
C LEU A 177 2.94 -13.17 16.80
N HIS A 178 2.13 -14.04 16.21
CA HIS A 178 1.74 -15.30 16.85
C HIS A 178 2.96 -16.18 17.18
N ARG A 179 3.91 -16.31 16.24
CA ARG A 179 5.16 -17.05 16.45
C ARG A 179 6.01 -16.42 17.54
N LEU A 180 6.12 -15.10 17.56
CA LEU A 180 6.85 -14.36 18.59
C LEU A 180 6.23 -14.57 19.98
N VAL A 181 4.91 -14.40 20.11
CA VAL A 181 4.18 -14.65 21.37
C VAL A 181 4.40 -16.07 21.84
N LYS A 182 4.24 -17.07 20.94
CA LYS A 182 4.48 -18.48 21.28
C LYS A 182 5.91 -18.72 21.75
N ALA A 183 6.91 -18.11 21.11
CA ALA A 183 8.31 -18.22 21.54
C ALA A 183 8.53 -17.62 22.94
N LEU A 184 7.91 -16.47 23.21
CA LEU A 184 8.00 -15.78 24.51
C LEU A 184 7.24 -16.52 25.63
N THR A 185 6.09 -17.15 25.33
CA THR A 185 5.27 -17.86 26.32
C THR A 185 5.71 -19.30 26.55
N CYS A 186 6.24 -19.97 25.52
CA CYS A 186 6.64 -21.38 25.60
C CYS A 186 8.12 -21.57 25.98
N GLY A 187 8.94 -20.51 25.99
CA GLY A 187 10.35 -20.56 26.41
C GLY A 187 10.56 -20.81 27.91
N GLY A 188 9.50 -21.04 28.69
CA GLY A 188 9.55 -20.97 30.15
C GLY A 188 9.83 -22.26 30.92
N ASN A 189 9.57 -23.48 30.40
CA ASN A 189 9.81 -24.72 31.15
C ASN A 189 9.69 -25.96 30.25
N THR A 190 10.67 -26.20 29.38
CA THR A 190 10.95 -27.58 28.93
C THR A 190 11.95 -28.20 29.88
N SER A 191 11.55 -28.39 31.14
CA SER A 191 12.16 -29.48 31.89
C SER A 191 11.84 -30.75 31.09
N PRO A 192 12.84 -31.49 30.59
CA PRO A 192 12.56 -32.75 29.92
C PRO A 192 11.67 -33.59 30.85
N PRO A 193 10.59 -34.22 30.34
CA PRO A 193 9.75 -35.05 31.17
C PRO A 193 10.66 -36.06 31.86
N GLN A 194 10.76 -35.96 33.19
CA GLN A 194 11.53 -36.90 33.97
C GLN A 194 10.86 -38.27 33.76
N SER A 195 11.52 -39.09 32.95
CA SER A 195 11.18 -40.49 32.74
C SER A 195 11.38 -41.24 34.06
N GLY A 196 10.36 -41.26 34.91
CA GLY A 196 10.54 -41.79 36.27
C GLY A 196 9.31 -42.26 37.04
N ALA A 197 8.11 -42.31 36.45
CA ALA A 197 6.94 -42.83 37.15
C ALA A 197 6.30 -43.99 36.37
N SER A 198 6.74 -45.20 36.69
CA SER A 198 6.04 -46.44 36.37
C SER A 198 4.68 -46.46 37.08
N ILE A 199 3.60 -46.31 36.32
CA ILE A 199 2.24 -46.51 36.84
C ILE A 199 1.98 -48.01 36.90
N PRO A 200 1.59 -48.57 38.06
CA PRO A 200 1.28 -49.99 38.18
C PRO A 200 -0.06 -50.30 37.51
N PHE A 201 -0.06 -51.41 36.77
CA PHE A 201 -1.22 -52.02 36.14
C PHE A 201 -2.25 -52.43 37.20
N GLY A 202 -3.33 -51.65 37.32
CA GLY A 202 -4.54 -52.02 38.04
C GLY A 202 -5.60 -52.47 37.04
N SER A 203 -5.92 -53.76 37.04
CA SER A 203 -7.04 -54.33 36.30
C SER A 203 -8.35 -54.00 37.00
N GLU A 204 -9.15 -53.10 36.45
CA GLU A 204 -10.57 -53.02 36.81
C GLU A 204 -11.45 -53.01 35.57
N THR A 205 -12.23 -54.08 35.50
CA THR A 205 -13.36 -54.32 34.63
C THR A 205 -14.52 -53.47 35.15
N GLY A 206 -15.02 -52.54 34.34
CA GLY A 206 -16.11 -51.66 34.76
C GLY A 206 -16.70 -50.88 33.61
N THR A 207 -17.82 -51.37 33.10
CA THR A 207 -18.72 -50.71 32.15
C THR A 207 -19.13 -49.31 32.63
N SER A 208 -18.84 -48.27 31.86
CA SER A 208 -19.56 -47.01 31.95
C SER A 208 -19.68 -46.33 30.59
N TYR A 209 -20.91 -46.39 30.09
CA TYR A 209 -21.41 -45.81 28.86
C TYR A 209 -21.72 -44.32 29.12
N VAL A 210 -20.70 -43.48 29.28
CA VAL A 210 -20.90 -42.03 29.48
C VAL A 210 -19.76 -41.23 28.82
N ARG A 211 -20.18 -40.32 27.92
CA ARG A 211 -19.47 -39.11 27.45
C ARG A 211 -18.48 -39.28 26.28
N ASP A 212 -19.05 -39.50 25.10
CA ASP A 212 -18.35 -39.50 23.80
C ASP A 212 -18.16 -38.08 23.20
N HIS A 213 -18.15 -37.03 24.03
CA HIS A 213 -18.01 -35.63 23.57
C HIS A 213 -16.66 -34.97 23.88
N ASP A 214 -15.81 -35.57 24.71
CA ASP A 214 -14.51 -34.98 25.11
C ASP A 214 -13.28 -35.67 24.50
N ASN A 215 -13.49 -36.71 23.68
CA ASN A 215 -12.42 -37.37 22.92
C ASN A 215 -12.17 -36.72 21.55
N ARG A 216 -12.46 -35.42 21.42
CA ARG A 216 -11.65 -34.57 20.54
C ARG A 216 -10.26 -34.55 21.17
N ARG A 217 -9.49 -35.58 20.85
CA ARG A 217 -8.04 -35.55 20.90
C ARG A 217 -7.66 -34.14 20.48
N SER A 218 -7.04 -33.43 21.41
CA SER A 218 -5.90 -32.58 21.15
C SER A 218 -4.90 -33.42 20.32
N THR A 219 -5.25 -33.69 19.05
CA THR A 219 -4.25 -33.89 18.03
C THR A 219 -3.54 -32.56 18.07
N GLY A 220 -2.36 -32.52 18.67
CA GLY A 220 -1.41 -31.41 18.54
C GLY A 220 -0.94 -31.25 17.09
N GLY A 221 -1.81 -31.53 16.12
CA GLY A 221 -1.69 -31.09 14.75
C GLY A 221 -2.01 -29.62 14.78
N ASP A 222 -0.95 -28.84 14.59
CA ASP A 222 -0.96 -27.46 14.12
C ASP A 222 -2.36 -26.99 13.71
N ASP A 223 -3.08 -26.37 14.66
CA ASP A 223 -4.32 -25.69 14.32
C ASP A 223 -3.99 -24.81 13.13
N PRO A 224 -4.64 -25.07 11.99
CA PRO A 224 -4.13 -24.55 10.76
C PRO A 224 -4.23 -23.03 10.80
N TRP A 225 -3.13 -22.35 10.45
CA TRP A 225 -2.91 -20.90 10.58
C TRP A 225 -4.05 -20.03 10.00
N TRP A 226 -4.99 -20.58 9.22
CA TRP A 226 -6.22 -19.86 8.84
C TRP A 226 -7.18 -19.61 10.01
N VAL A 227 -7.06 -20.35 11.12
CA VAL A 227 -7.66 -19.98 12.42
C VAL A 227 -6.99 -18.72 12.98
N ALA A 228 -5.74 -18.44 12.63
CA ALA A 228 -5.10 -17.14 12.86
C ALA A 228 -5.42 -16.09 11.75
N ALA A 229 -6.03 -16.51 10.63
CA ALA A 229 -6.49 -15.60 9.57
C ALA A 229 -7.82 -14.90 9.91
N SER A 230 -8.52 -15.30 11.00
CA SER A 230 -9.32 -14.33 11.75
C SER A 230 -8.35 -13.39 12.46
N THR A 231 -7.71 -12.51 11.69
CA THR A 231 -6.80 -11.49 12.21
C THR A 231 -7.52 -10.80 13.38
N PRO A 232 -7.00 -10.91 14.61
CA PRO A 232 -7.57 -10.19 15.74
C PRO A 232 -7.83 -8.75 15.32
N ARG A 233 -9.03 -8.22 15.60
CA ARG A 233 -9.44 -6.84 15.27
C ARG A 233 -8.37 -5.81 15.63
N GLY A 234 -7.57 -6.09 16.67
CA GLY A 234 -6.42 -5.30 17.07
C GLY A 234 -5.36 -5.10 15.98
N TYR A 235 -5.06 -6.09 15.13
CA TYR A 235 -4.06 -5.93 14.07
C TYR A 235 -4.53 -5.00 12.95
N GLN A 236 -5.80 -5.06 12.57
CA GLN A 236 -6.36 -4.13 11.60
C GLN A 236 -6.33 -2.70 12.14
N ILE A 237 -6.71 -2.50 13.40
CA ILE A 237 -6.59 -1.19 14.05
C ILE A 237 -5.13 -0.74 14.04
N LEU A 238 -4.18 -1.61 14.39
CA LEU A 238 -2.75 -1.30 14.39
C LEU A 238 -2.24 -0.90 13.00
N THR A 239 -2.58 -1.64 11.94
CA THR A 239 -2.11 -1.31 10.59
C THR A 239 -2.72 0.00 10.08
N ILE A 240 -3.97 0.29 10.44
CA ILE A 240 -4.59 1.60 10.17
C ILE A 240 -3.86 2.72 10.90
N LEU A 241 -3.57 2.54 12.19
CA LEU A 241 -2.87 3.54 12.99
C LEU A 241 -1.47 3.80 12.46
N ILE A 242 -0.71 2.74 12.14
CA ILE A 242 0.62 2.83 11.54
C ILE A 242 0.56 3.62 10.23
N ALA A 243 -0.29 3.22 9.29
CA ALA A 243 -0.42 3.92 8.01
C ALA A 243 -0.83 5.39 8.20
N SER A 244 -1.78 5.66 9.12
CA SER A 244 -2.27 7.02 9.36
C SER A 244 -1.22 7.94 9.99
N ILE A 245 -0.45 7.44 10.96
CA ILE A 245 0.62 8.23 11.61
C ILE A 245 1.68 8.62 10.58
N PHE A 246 2.08 7.69 9.71
CA PHE A 246 3.10 7.98 8.71
C PHE A 246 2.59 8.83 7.52
N THR A 247 1.27 8.92 7.30
CA THR A 247 0.69 9.93 6.39
C THR A 247 0.72 11.36 6.95
N ALA A 248 1.03 11.55 8.24
CA ALA A 248 1.16 12.89 8.83
C ALA A 248 2.43 13.63 8.36
N TYR A 249 3.44 12.89 7.89
CA TYR A 249 4.75 13.46 7.58
C TYR A 249 4.70 14.53 6.48
N PRO A 250 4.08 14.31 5.30
CA PRO A 250 3.96 15.35 4.28
C PRO A 250 3.27 16.62 4.81
N THR A 251 2.22 16.47 5.61
CA THR A 251 1.53 17.61 6.25
C THR A 251 2.44 18.35 7.22
N TYR A 252 3.16 17.64 8.08
CA TYR A 252 4.13 18.26 8.98
C TYR A 252 5.20 19.04 8.20
N ASN A 253 5.74 18.44 7.13
CA ASN A 253 6.77 19.09 6.32
C ASN A 253 6.21 20.33 5.61
N LEU A 254 5.01 20.25 5.05
CA LEU A 254 4.31 21.41 4.48
C LEU A 254 4.16 22.53 5.50
N LEU A 255 3.61 22.25 6.69
CA LEU A 255 3.39 23.26 7.73
C LEU A 255 4.70 23.89 8.20
N LYS A 256 5.74 23.06 8.39
CA LYS A 256 7.09 23.54 8.75
C LYS A 256 7.64 24.51 7.70
N ARG A 257 7.41 24.24 6.42
CA ARG A 257 7.92 25.06 5.30
C ARG A 257 7.06 26.30 5.07
N TRP A 258 5.76 26.18 5.21
CA TRP A 258 4.87 27.33 5.21
C TRP A 258 5.25 28.34 6.32
N ILE A 259 5.56 27.89 7.53
CA ILE A 259 5.93 28.80 8.62
C ILE A 259 7.29 29.48 8.40
N ARG A 260 8.24 28.83 7.71
CA ARG A 260 9.63 29.30 7.63
C ARG A 260 10.02 29.95 6.30
N THR A 261 9.40 29.50 5.22
CA THR A 261 9.80 29.77 3.83
C THR A 261 8.55 29.75 2.96
N ALA A 262 7.48 30.47 3.36
CA ALA A 262 6.27 30.59 2.55
C ALA A 262 6.59 31.24 1.20
N ASP A 263 7.35 32.34 1.26
CA ASP A 263 7.64 33.17 0.09
C ASP A 263 8.64 32.49 -0.84
N SER A 264 9.46 31.55 -0.37
CA SER A 264 10.39 30.75 -1.19
C SER A 264 10.03 29.26 -1.20
N PHE A 265 8.73 28.93 -1.08
CA PHE A 265 8.30 27.54 -0.88
C PHE A 265 8.75 26.60 -2.01
N ALA A 266 8.74 27.07 -3.25
CA ALA A 266 9.08 26.28 -4.43
C ALA A 266 10.55 25.88 -4.53
N SER A 267 11.44 26.63 -3.88
CA SER A 267 12.87 26.33 -3.69
C SER A 267 13.16 25.75 -2.31
N SER A 268 12.14 25.49 -1.48
CA SER A 268 12.32 24.88 -0.17
C SER A 268 12.51 23.37 -0.27
N SER A 269 13.00 22.75 0.82
CA SER A 269 13.13 21.29 0.90
C SER A 269 11.79 20.53 1.03
N PHE A 270 10.64 21.18 0.78
CA PHE A 270 9.39 20.45 0.71
C PHE A 270 9.43 19.44 -0.44
N ALA A 271 9.89 19.87 -1.62
CA ALA A 271 9.82 19.08 -2.84
C ALA A 271 10.62 17.77 -2.77
N ASN A 272 11.89 17.83 -2.36
CA ASN A 272 12.73 16.63 -2.29
C ASN A 272 12.25 15.65 -1.19
N ASN A 273 11.98 16.16 0.01
CA ASN A 273 11.47 15.33 1.12
C ASN A 273 10.11 14.67 0.79
N ALA A 274 9.19 15.43 0.18
CA ALA A 274 7.89 14.89 -0.21
C ALA A 274 8.02 13.90 -1.37
N THR A 275 9.01 14.07 -2.25
CA THR A 275 9.32 13.14 -3.35
C THR A 275 9.81 11.80 -2.80
N GLU A 276 10.75 11.83 -1.84
CA GLU A 276 11.23 10.63 -1.15
C GLU A 276 10.08 9.87 -0.48
N TRP A 277 9.21 10.58 0.24
CA TRP A 277 8.03 9.98 0.86
C TRP A 277 7.06 9.40 -0.19
N ALA A 278 6.75 10.15 -1.25
CA ALA A 278 5.79 9.73 -2.26
C ALA A 278 6.29 8.51 -3.03
N MET A 279 7.56 8.49 -3.42
CA MET A 279 8.20 7.35 -4.08
C MET A 279 8.29 6.13 -3.16
N GLY A 280 8.61 6.34 -1.89
CA GLY A 280 8.51 5.29 -0.87
C GLY A 280 7.09 4.70 -0.79
N MET A 281 6.07 5.54 -0.80
CA MET A 281 4.67 5.12 -0.77
C MET A 281 4.26 4.33 -2.02
N LEU A 282 4.70 4.76 -3.21
CA LEU A 282 4.50 3.98 -4.45
C LEU A 282 5.20 2.62 -4.38
N PHE A 283 6.43 2.55 -3.86
CA PHE A 283 7.12 1.29 -3.64
C PHE A 283 6.37 0.37 -2.66
N GLY A 284 5.95 0.91 -1.52
CA GLY A 284 5.16 0.20 -0.53
C GLY A 284 3.85 -0.34 -1.10
N TRP A 285 3.17 0.44 -1.94
CA TRP A 285 1.96 0.02 -2.64
C TRP A 285 2.26 -1.14 -3.60
N SER A 286 3.27 -1.01 -4.46
CA SER A 286 3.66 -2.10 -5.38
C SER A 286 4.02 -3.39 -4.63
N LEU A 287 4.72 -3.28 -3.51
CA LEU A 287 5.03 -4.42 -2.64
C LEU A 287 3.78 -5.01 -1.97
N GLY A 288 2.86 -4.18 -1.49
CA GLY A 288 1.59 -4.60 -0.92
C GLY A 288 0.71 -5.36 -1.93
N MET A 289 0.66 -4.90 -3.17
CA MET A 289 0.01 -5.62 -4.28
C MET A 289 0.68 -6.96 -4.57
N PHE A 290 2.02 -6.99 -4.61
CA PHE A 290 2.76 -8.23 -4.82
C PHE A 290 2.46 -9.26 -3.72
N ILE A 291 2.52 -8.86 -2.45
CA ILE A 291 2.20 -9.73 -1.31
C ILE A 291 0.73 -10.18 -1.37
N THR A 292 -0.19 -9.28 -1.77
CA THR A 292 -1.60 -9.64 -1.99
C THR A 292 -1.72 -10.80 -2.98
N VAL A 293 -1.05 -10.72 -4.14
CA VAL A 293 -1.10 -11.76 -5.16
C VAL A 293 -0.39 -13.03 -4.71
N CYS A 294 0.74 -12.93 -3.99
CA CYS A 294 1.42 -14.09 -3.37
C CYS A 294 0.50 -14.84 -2.41
N VAL A 295 -0.17 -14.14 -1.51
CA VAL A 295 -1.15 -14.73 -0.58
C VAL A 295 -2.28 -15.40 -1.35
N LYS A 296 -2.82 -14.75 -2.39
CA LYS A 296 -3.88 -15.33 -3.22
C LYS A 296 -3.43 -16.60 -3.94
N HIS A 297 -2.27 -16.55 -4.60
CA HIS A 297 -1.69 -17.69 -5.30
C HIS A 297 -1.42 -18.87 -4.36
N TRP A 298 -0.86 -18.56 -3.19
CA TRP A 298 -0.60 -19.55 -2.15
C TRP A 298 -1.91 -20.16 -1.62
N ALA A 299 -2.93 -19.34 -1.35
CA ALA A 299 -4.24 -19.82 -0.89
C ALA A 299 -4.88 -20.76 -1.93
N LEU A 300 -4.92 -20.37 -3.20
CA LEU A 300 -5.43 -21.22 -4.27
C LEU A 300 -4.64 -22.53 -4.40
N SER A 301 -3.33 -22.49 -4.18
CA SER A 301 -2.46 -23.66 -4.33
C SER A 301 -2.62 -24.69 -3.21
N ASN A 302 -2.88 -24.25 -1.99
CA ASN A 302 -2.99 -25.12 -0.83
C ASN A 302 -4.44 -25.55 -0.55
N VAL A 303 -5.42 -24.71 -0.89
CA VAL A 303 -6.85 -25.01 -0.69
C VAL A 303 -7.38 -25.93 -1.80
N PHE A 304 -6.87 -25.79 -3.03
CA PHE A 304 -7.26 -26.61 -4.18
C PHE A 304 -6.06 -27.41 -4.69
N PRO A 305 -5.60 -28.45 -3.95
CA PRO A 305 -4.53 -29.31 -4.43
C PRO A 305 -4.95 -29.93 -5.76
N SER A 306 -4.04 -29.88 -6.74
CA SER A 306 -4.24 -30.47 -8.07
C SER A 306 -4.78 -31.89 -7.89
N GLN A 307 -5.98 -32.16 -8.40
CA GLN A 307 -6.53 -33.49 -8.31
C GLN A 307 -5.57 -34.45 -9.05
N PRO A 308 -5.20 -35.59 -8.44
CA PRO A 308 -4.45 -36.61 -9.16
C PRO A 308 -5.28 -37.00 -10.38
N SER A 309 -4.69 -36.96 -11.58
CA SER A 309 -5.38 -37.27 -12.85
C SER A 309 -6.03 -38.66 -12.88
N ASN A 310 -5.67 -39.54 -11.92
CA ASN A 310 -6.16 -40.91 -11.79
C ASN A 310 -7.02 -41.14 -10.54
N ALA A 311 -7.37 -40.10 -9.77
CA ALA A 311 -8.22 -40.27 -8.60
C ALA A 311 -9.65 -40.63 -9.04
N SER A 312 -10.11 -41.82 -8.64
CA SER A 312 -11.49 -42.28 -8.94
C SER A 312 -12.54 -41.25 -8.51
N GLN A 313 -13.65 -41.13 -9.24
CA GLN A 313 -14.76 -40.20 -8.93
C GLN A 313 -15.25 -40.28 -7.47
N SER A 314 -15.15 -41.46 -6.84
CA SER A 314 -15.51 -41.65 -5.44
C SER A 314 -14.49 -41.02 -4.47
N GLN A 315 -13.21 -41.02 -4.83
CA GLN A 315 -12.13 -40.38 -4.09
C GLN A 315 -12.14 -38.86 -4.29
N GLN A 316 -12.51 -38.38 -5.48
CA GLN A 316 -12.81 -36.97 -5.75
C GLN A 316 -13.95 -36.46 -4.84
N ARG A 317 -15.04 -37.23 -4.70
CA ARG A 317 -16.15 -36.87 -3.80
C ARG A 317 -15.70 -36.82 -2.34
N LYS A 318 -14.89 -37.76 -1.86
CA LYS A 318 -14.40 -37.75 -0.47
C LYS A 318 -13.44 -36.59 -0.17
N VAL A 319 -12.49 -36.29 -1.06
CA VAL A 319 -11.55 -35.17 -0.86
C VAL A 319 -12.28 -33.82 -0.97
N SER A 320 -13.23 -33.67 -1.91
CA SER A 320 -14.04 -32.44 -2.01
C SER A 320 -14.89 -32.17 -0.76
N TRP A 321 -15.27 -33.22 -0.01
CA TRP A 321 -16.02 -33.09 1.24
C TRP A 321 -15.14 -32.75 2.45
N LEU A 322 -13.88 -33.20 2.48
CA LEU A 322 -12.91 -32.82 3.51
C LEU A 322 -12.48 -31.35 3.37
N PHE A 323 -12.52 -30.82 2.14
CA PHE A 323 -12.28 -29.41 1.82
C PHE A 323 -13.57 -28.63 1.52
N ARG A 324 -14.75 -29.15 1.91
CA ARG A 324 -16.03 -28.45 1.68
C ARG A 324 -15.99 -27.05 2.30
N PRO A 325 -16.68 -26.07 1.69
CA PRO A 325 -16.44 -24.64 1.82
C PRO A 325 -16.92 -24.03 3.14
N ARG A 326 -17.12 -24.81 4.21
CA ARG A 326 -17.24 -24.21 5.55
C ARG A 326 -16.01 -23.39 5.87
N SER A 327 -14.82 -23.79 5.42
CA SER A 327 -13.60 -22.98 5.58
C SER A 327 -13.59 -21.76 4.66
N LEU A 328 -14.10 -21.84 3.43
CA LEU A 328 -14.09 -20.71 2.49
C LEU A 328 -15.17 -19.69 2.81
N GLU A 329 -16.40 -20.10 3.13
CA GLU A 329 -17.46 -19.24 3.64
C GLU A 329 -17.08 -18.63 4.98
N THR A 330 -16.44 -19.40 5.89
CA THR A 330 -15.95 -18.84 7.15
C THR A 330 -14.76 -17.91 6.93
N LEU A 331 -13.86 -18.22 5.99
CA LEU A 331 -12.75 -17.34 5.62
C LEU A 331 -13.26 -16.07 4.94
N GLN A 332 -14.22 -16.19 4.03
CA GLN A 332 -14.88 -15.10 3.33
C GLN A 332 -15.69 -14.26 4.31
N HIS A 333 -16.45 -14.86 5.21
CA HIS A 333 -17.17 -14.17 6.28
C HIS A 333 -16.18 -13.49 7.23
N ASN A 334 -15.09 -14.14 7.63
CA ASN A 334 -14.08 -13.56 8.53
C ASN A 334 -13.27 -12.44 7.85
N LEU A 335 -12.93 -12.57 6.57
CA LEU A 335 -12.20 -11.56 5.80
C LEU A 335 -13.11 -10.41 5.36
N ALA A 336 -14.32 -10.69 4.87
CA ALA A 336 -15.29 -9.67 4.47
C ALA A 336 -15.78 -8.87 5.68
N ALA A 337 -16.08 -9.53 6.79
CA ALA A 337 -16.41 -8.84 8.03
C ALA A 337 -15.21 -8.00 8.53
N SER A 338 -13.98 -8.48 8.32
CA SER A 338 -12.75 -7.79 8.68
C SER A 338 -12.55 -6.44 7.98
N PHE A 339 -12.89 -6.30 6.69
CA PHE A 339 -12.40 -5.16 5.89
C PHE A 339 -13.44 -4.10 5.50
N ASP A 340 -14.69 -4.48 5.24
CA ASP A 340 -15.76 -3.51 4.91
C ASP A 340 -17.14 -3.90 5.55
N GLY A 341 -17.36 -5.18 5.87
CA GLY A 341 -18.71 -5.73 6.18
C GLY A 341 -19.20 -5.63 7.63
N TYR A 342 -18.38 -5.23 8.61
CA TYR A 342 -18.90 -5.05 9.99
C TYR A 342 -19.66 -3.74 10.20
N GLU A 343 -19.68 -2.83 9.21
CA GLU A 343 -20.41 -1.56 9.31
C GLU A 343 -21.94 -1.76 9.30
N GLU A 344 -22.45 -2.85 8.73
CA GLU A 344 -23.90 -3.05 8.55
C GLU A 344 -24.55 -4.08 9.49
N GLN A 345 -23.79 -4.98 10.14
CA GLN A 345 -24.39 -6.09 10.90
C GLN A 345 -24.03 -6.18 12.39
N GLY A 346 -23.15 -5.30 12.91
CA GLY A 346 -22.83 -5.27 14.33
C GLY A 346 -22.38 -3.90 14.81
N GLN A 347 -22.56 -3.59 16.10
CA GLN A 347 -22.05 -2.35 16.68
C GLN A 347 -20.50 -2.36 16.61
N PRO A 348 -19.87 -1.40 15.91
CA PRO A 348 -18.42 -1.32 15.84
C PRO A 348 -17.86 -1.07 17.24
N SER A 349 -16.70 -1.67 17.55
CA SER A 349 -16.03 -1.38 18.81
C SER A 349 -15.54 0.07 18.83
N CYS A 350 -15.42 0.66 20.03
CA CYS A 350 -14.91 2.02 20.19
C CYS A 350 -13.55 2.21 19.47
N GLY A 351 -12.66 1.22 19.54
CA GLY A 351 -11.36 1.25 18.84
C GLY A 351 -11.48 1.31 17.30
N GLN A 352 -12.47 0.63 16.71
CA GLN A 352 -12.71 0.69 15.25
C GLN A 352 -13.25 2.05 14.83
N ILE A 353 -14.12 2.65 15.63
CA ILE A 353 -14.64 4.00 15.40
C ILE A 353 -13.48 5.01 15.44
N ILE A 354 -12.61 4.92 16.45
CA ILE A 354 -11.44 5.79 16.60
C ILE A 354 -10.48 5.62 15.41
N ALA A 355 -10.09 4.39 15.06
CA ALA A 355 -9.21 4.15 13.91
C ALA A 355 -9.80 4.66 12.59
N LYS A 356 -11.11 4.53 12.39
CA LYS A 356 -11.81 5.08 11.24
C LYS A 356 -11.67 6.61 11.18
N TRP A 357 -11.95 7.31 12.28
CA TRP A 357 -11.83 8.77 12.33
C TRP A 357 -10.38 9.23 12.14
N ILE A 358 -9.43 8.56 12.77
CA ILE A 358 -8.00 8.81 12.58
C ILE A 358 -7.64 8.75 11.09
N ARG A 359 -8.04 7.68 10.39
CA ARG A 359 -7.79 7.55 8.95
C ARG A 359 -8.42 8.69 8.15
N VAL A 360 -9.66 9.07 8.45
CA VAL A 360 -10.34 10.18 7.76
C VAL A 360 -9.59 11.48 7.98
N VAL A 361 -9.23 11.80 9.23
CA VAL A 361 -8.50 13.03 9.57
C VAL A 361 -7.16 13.07 8.85
N PHE A 362 -6.32 12.04 8.97
CA PHE A 362 -5.02 12.02 8.31
C PHE A 362 -5.11 11.99 6.79
N GLY A 363 -6.11 11.31 6.22
CA GLY A 363 -6.34 11.34 4.78
C GLY A 363 -6.79 12.70 4.25
N LEU A 364 -7.64 13.41 5.00
CA LEU A 364 -8.00 14.79 4.67
C LEU A 364 -6.81 15.74 4.82
N LEU A 365 -5.97 15.56 5.84
CA LEU A 365 -4.73 16.32 5.98
C LEU A 365 -3.78 16.09 4.79
N LEU A 366 -3.70 14.86 4.28
CA LEU A 366 -2.90 14.58 3.08
C LEU A 366 -3.49 15.24 1.82
N TRP A 367 -4.82 15.27 1.66
CA TRP A 367 -5.46 16.06 0.60
C TRP A 367 -5.18 17.56 0.73
N ILE A 368 -5.32 18.12 1.94
CA ILE A 368 -4.96 19.52 2.22
C ILE A 368 -3.50 19.75 1.83
N THR A 369 -2.63 18.79 2.10
CA THR A 369 -1.20 18.89 1.76
C THR A 369 -0.97 18.99 0.26
N VAL A 370 -1.71 18.21 -0.54
CA VAL A 370 -1.66 18.28 -2.01
C VAL A 370 -2.12 19.64 -2.52
N PHE A 371 -3.29 20.12 -2.07
CA PHE A 371 -3.85 21.39 -2.56
C PHE A 371 -3.04 22.61 -2.08
N ALA A 372 -2.61 22.61 -0.82
CA ALA A 372 -1.77 23.67 -0.30
C ALA A 372 -0.39 23.66 -0.96
N GLY A 373 0.21 22.48 -1.17
CA GLY A 373 1.44 22.35 -1.94
C GLY A 373 1.30 22.89 -3.37
N ALA A 374 0.22 22.55 -4.07
CA ALA A 374 -0.09 23.08 -5.41
C ALA A 374 -0.16 24.61 -5.42
N ASN A 375 -0.89 25.18 -4.44
CA ASN A 375 -1.03 26.61 -4.30
C ASN A 375 0.32 27.27 -4.01
N PHE A 376 1.08 26.79 -3.02
CA PHE A 376 2.35 27.39 -2.64
C PHE A 376 3.40 27.26 -3.75
N PHE A 377 3.49 26.13 -4.46
CA PHE A 377 4.39 26.02 -5.61
C PHE A 377 4.07 27.04 -6.70
N GLY A 378 2.79 27.23 -7.02
CA GLY A 378 2.38 28.22 -8.02
C GLY A 378 2.56 29.67 -7.55
N ALA A 379 2.30 29.95 -6.27
CA ALA A 379 2.41 31.28 -5.70
C ALA A 379 3.87 31.74 -5.53
N SER A 380 4.76 30.82 -5.16
CA SER A 380 6.17 31.13 -4.90
C SER A 380 7.09 30.74 -6.08
N TRP A 381 6.57 30.68 -7.30
CA TRP A 381 7.35 30.19 -8.44
C TRP A 381 8.50 31.14 -8.80
N ASN A 382 8.21 32.44 -8.83
CA ASN A 382 9.15 33.51 -9.23
C ASN A 382 9.81 34.24 -8.04
N THR A 383 9.68 33.71 -6.83
CA THR A 383 10.11 34.39 -5.59
C THR A 383 11.33 33.70 -4.99
N CYS A 384 12.23 34.49 -4.40
CA CYS A 384 13.46 34.01 -3.79
C CYS A 384 13.57 34.48 -2.34
N ARG A 385 14.30 33.73 -1.50
CA ARG A 385 14.54 34.13 -0.13
C ARG A 385 15.64 35.19 -0.08
N GLY A 386 15.25 36.45 -0.21
CA GLY A 386 16.19 37.58 -0.22
C GLY A 386 15.56 38.90 -0.65
N ASP A 387 14.44 38.88 -1.37
CA ASP A 387 13.80 40.09 -1.91
C ASP A 387 13.32 41.08 -0.84
N ASP A 388 13.12 40.63 0.41
CA ASP A 388 12.65 41.46 1.53
C ASP A 388 13.77 41.91 2.50
N ALA A 389 15.00 41.40 2.33
CA ALA A 389 16.10 41.68 3.25
C ALA A 389 16.87 42.93 2.79
N ASP A 390 16.33 44.09 3.16
CA ASP A 390 17.01 45.40 3.16
C ASP A 390 17.51 45.89 1.79
N GLY A 391 16.66 46.65 1.09
CA GLY A 391 16.94 47.30 -0.19
C GLY A 391 18.03 48.40 -0.17
N ASP A 392 19.10 48.25 0.61
CA ASP A 392 20.19 49.23 0.70
C ASP A 392 21.61 48.63 0.67
N THR A 393 21.78 47.30 0.64
CA THR A 393 23.11 46.70 0.43
C THR A 393 23.03 45.54 -0.57
N VAL A 394 22.94 45.91 -1.85
CA VAL A 394 23.24 45.01 -2.97
C VAL A 394 24.75 44.76 -2.95
N ASP A 395 25.20 43.84 -2.10
CA ASP A 395 26.43 43.11 -2.37
C ASP A 395 26.09 42.13 -3.51
N ASP A 396 26.55 42.51 -4.71
CA ASP A 396 26.19 42.08 -6.07
C ASP A 396 26.29 40.56 -6.39
N ASP A 397 26.60 39.70 -5.40
CA ASP A 397 27.02 38.32 -5.65
C ASP A 397 26.02 37.21 -5.21
N THR A 398 24.98 37.50 -4.41
CA THR A 398 23.95 36.47 -4.09
C THR A 398 22.86 36.44 -5.17
N SER A 399 23.23 35.96 -6.36
CA SER A 399 22.29 35.80 -7.47
C SER A 399 21.19 34.78 -7.13
N CYS A 400 19.93 35.24 -7.09
CA CYS A 400 18.77 34.37 -7.01
C CYS A 400 18.52 33.70 -8.37
N VAL A 401 18.44 32.36 -8.40
CA VAL A 401 18.35 31.62 -9.66
C VAL A 401 16.95 31.61 -10.27
N ASN A 402 15.93 31.78 -9.45
CA ASN A 402 14.53 31.58 -9.80
C ASN A 402 13.70 32.87 -9.76
N PHE A 403 14.35 34.02 -9.60
CA PHE A 403 13.68 35.31 -9.64
C PHE A 403 13.44 35.72 -11.09
N SER A 404 12.17 35.98 -11.41
CA SER A 404 11.79 36.69 -12.62
C SER A 404 10.86 37.83 -12.23
N SER A 405 11.11 39.03 -12.76
CA SER A 405 10.22 40.18 -12.56
C SER A 405 8.84 39.97 -13.20
N ASP A 406 8.73 38.99 -14.11
CA ASP A 406 7.50 38.68 -14.79
C ASP A 406 6.53 37.94 -13.86
N SER A 407 5.23 38.10 -14.11
CA SER A 407 4.21 37.32 -13.40
C SER A 407 4.42 35.82 -13.65
N VAL A 408 4.13 34.99 -12.64
CA VAL A 408 4.16 33.52 -12.80
C VAL A 408 3.32 33.13 -14.02
N PRO A 409 3.86 32.34 -14.97
CA PRO A 409 3.10 31.90 -16.13
C PRO A 409 1.80 31.23 -15.69
N LEU A 410 0.68 31.68 -16.25
CA LEU A 410 -0.65 31.18 -15.88
C LEU A 410 -0.74 29.65 -16.06
N GLU A 411 -0.03 29.12 -17.06
CA GLU A 411 0.07 27.70 -17.37
C GLU A 411 0.63 26.89 -16.19
N ILE A 412 1.60 27.43 -15.45
CA ILE A 412 2.21 26.77 -14.30
C ILE A 412 1.21 26.69 -13.15
N GLN A 413 0.55 27.81 -12.83
CA GLN A 413 -0.46 27.84 -11.76
C GLN A 413 -1.63 26.92 -12.09
N VAL A 414 -2.17 27.01 -13.31
CA VAL A 414 -3.26 26.14 -13.78
C VAL A 414 -2.82 24.67 -13.77
N GLY A 415 -1.58 24.37 -14.18
CA GLY A 415 -1.02 23.01 -14.15
C GLY A 415 -1.06 22.38 -12.75
N PHE A 416 -0.58 23.11 -11.74
CA PHE A 416 -0.59 22.65 -10.35
C PHE A 416 -2.02 22.38 -9.83
N PHE A 417 -2.95 23.30 -10.05
CA PHE A 417 -4.35 23.12 -9.62
C PHE A 417 -5.07 22.02 -10.41
N ALA A 418 -4.78 21.89 -11.71
CA ALA A 418 -5.37 20.85 -12.54
C ALA A 418 -4.96 19.45 -12.06
N ILE A 419 -3.68 19.22 -11.74
CA ILE A 419 -3.21 17.94 -11.19
C ILE A 419 -3.95 17.60 -9.88
N ALA A 420 -4.03 18.55 -8.95
CA ALA A 420 -4.73 18.34 -7.68
C ALA A 420 -6.24 18.07 -7.86
N GLY A 421 -6.89 18.87 -8.71
CA GLY A 421 -8.33 18.75 -9.01
C GLY A 421 -8.68 17.44 -9.73
N ILE A 422 -7.90 17.04 -10.74
CA ILE A 422 -8.08 15.77 -11.47
C ILE A 422 -7.88 14.59 -10.51
N GLY A 423 -6.84 14.63 -9.67
CA GLY A 423 -6.59 13.58 -8.68
C GLY A 423 -7.77 13.38 -7.74
N MET A 424 -8.33 14.47 -7.19
CA MET A 424 -9.53 14.42 -6.35
C MET A 424 -10.75 13.91 -7.12
N ALA A 425 -11.00 14.40 -8.32
CA ALA A 425 -12.14 13.99 -9.14
C ALA A 425 -12.08 12.48 -9.44
N VAL A 426 -10.92 11.96 -9.85
CA VAL A 426 -10.70 10.52 -10.06
C VAL A 426 -10.98 9.73 -8.78
N ALA A 427 -10.50 10.21 -7.62
CA ALA A 427 -10.74 9.56 -6.34
C ALA A 427 -12.23 9.51 -5.98
N VAL A 428 -12.97 10.60 -6.19
CA VAL A 428 -14.42 10.67 -5.94
C VAL A 428 -15.18 9.73 -6.87
N ILE A 429 -14.88 9.77 -8.17
CA ILE A 429 -15.51 8.90 -9.18
C ILE A 429 -15.27 7.43 -8.84
N GLU A 430 -14.02 7.08 -8.50
CA GLU A 430 -13.63 5.71 -8.16
C GLU A 430 -14.32 5.21 -6.89
N SER A 431 -14.37 6.05 -5.86
CA SER A 431 -15.09 5.78 -4.61
C SER A 431 -16.58 5.58 -4.84
N HIS A 432 -17.21 6.43 -5.67
CA HIS A 432 -18.64 6.34 -5.97
C HIS A 432 -18.97 5.12 -6.83
N TRP A 433 -18.17 4.86 -7.87
CA TRP A 433 -18.33 3.70 -8.76
C TRP A 433 -18.26 2.38 -8.01
N ARG A 434 -17.36 2.29 -7.02
CA ARG A 434 -17.24 1.11 -6.15
C ARG A 434 -18.39 0.92 -5.16
N ARG A 435 -19.18 1.96 -4.87
CA ARG A 435 -20.38 1.82 -4.01
C ARG A 435 -21.60 1.37 -4.79
N ILE A 436 -21.67 1.69 -6.08
CA ILE A 436 -22.78 1.29 -6.95
C ILE A 436 -22.68 -0.19 -7.33
N ARG A 437 -21.45 -0.70 -7.46
CA ARG A 437 -21.16 -2.11 -7.73
C ARG A 437 -21.13 -2.92 -6.44
#